data_AF-A0A8T4J5X7-F1
#
_entry.id   AF-A0A8T4J5X7-F1
#
_cell.length_a   1.000
_cell.length_b   1.000
_cell.length_c   1.000
_cell.angle_alpha   90.00
_cell.angle_beta   90.00
_cell.angle_gamma   90.00
#
_symmetry.space_group_name_H-M   'P 1'
#
loop_
_entity.id
_entity.type
_entity.pdbx_description
1 polymer ?
#
loop_
_entity_poly.entity_id
_entity_poly.type
_entity_poly.pdbx_seq_one_letter_code
_entity_poly.pdbx_strand_id
1 'polypeptide(L)'
;MTTAPPSSPSAPLLTQSWLDLAFLHWAADPADVAPLLPEGTTPDVHEGVTYVGLVAFRMHRVGWFRLPGVPYLGSFPETNVRLYSVDEHGR
;
A
#
# COMPACT_ATOMS: atom_id res chain seq x y z
N MET A 1 -32.11 -1.91 11.55
CA MET A 1 -31.77 -3.19 10.89
C MET A 1 -30.26 -3.33 10.92
N THR A 2 -29.73 -4.17 11.81
CA THR A 2 -28.29 -4.45 11.88
C THR A 2 -27.96 -5.47 10.79
N THR A 3 -27.18 -5.06 9.80
CA THR A 3 -26.62 -5.95 8.79
C THR A 3 -25.71 -6.96 9.46
N ALA A 4 -26.15 -8.22 9.55
CA ALA A 4 -25.27 -9.30 9.96
C ALA A 4 -24.09 -9.38 8.97
N PRO A 5 -22.84 -9.51 9.44
CA PRO A 5 -21.69 -9.57 8.56
C PRO A 5 -21.81 -10.79 7.64
N PRO A 6 -21.35 -10.69 6.37
CA PRO A 6 -21.34 -11.83 5.47
C PRO A 6 -20.54 -12.98 6.07
N SER A 7 -21.01 -14.21 5.86
CA SER A 7 -20.36 -15.44 6.29
C SER A 7 -18.88 -15.43 5.90
N SER A 8 -18.00 -15.75 6.86
CA SER A 8 -16.55 -15.75 6.63
C SER A 8 -16.18 -16.67 5.46
N PRO A 9 -15.31 -16.21 4.54
CA PRO A 9 -14.88 -17.03 3.41
C PRO A 9 -14.22 -18.33 3.92
N SER A 10 -14.54 -19.45 3.25
CA SER A 10 -14.24 -20.81 3.72
C SER A 10 -12.75 -21.15 3.80
N ALA A 11 -11.89 -20.40 3.11
CA ALA A 11 -10.44 -20.45 3.29
C ALA A 11 -9.76 -19.20 2.70
N PRO A 12 -8.81 -18.55 3.42
CA PRO A 12 -7.98 -17.51 2.81
C PRO A 12 -7.02 -18.13 1.79
N LEU A 13 -7.05 -17.63 0.55
CA LEU A 13 -6.15 -18.06 -0.54
C LEU A 13 -4.69 -17.68 -0.27
N LEU A 14 -4.48 -16.54 0.40
CA LEU A 14 -3.17 -15.98 0.73
C LEU A 14 -3.14 -15.67 2.23
N THR A 15 -2.11 -16.16 2.90
CA THR A 15 -1.78 -15.72 4.26
C THR A 15 -0.52 -14.89 4.20
N GLN A 16 -0.59 -13.67 4.70
CA GLN A 16 0.55 -12.76 4.80
C GLN A 16 0.52 -12.11 6.18
N SER A 17 1.68 -12.01 6.82
CA SER A 17 1.86 -11.24 8.04
C SER A 17 2.83 -10.11 7.75
N TRP A 18 2.46 -8.89 8.10
CA TRP A 18 3.34 -7.73 8.01
C TRP A 18 3.93 -7.52 9.39
N LEU A 19 5.25 -7.57 9.48
CA LEU A 19 6.01 -7.37 10.71
C LEU A 19 6.89 -6.13 10.54
N ASP A 20 7.28 -5.51 11.66
CA ASP A 20 8.25 -4.41 11.67
C ASP A 20 7.87 -3.27 10.71
N LEU A 21 6.65 -2.73 10.86
CA LEU A 21 6.14 -1.67 9.99
C LEU A 21 6.64 -0.30 10.43
N ALA A 22 7.16 0.47 9.48
CA ALA A 22 7.46 1.88 9.62
C ALA A 22 6.71 2.69 8.56
N PHE A 23 6.02 3.75 9.02
CA PHE A 23 5.33 4.71 8.17
C PHE A 23 6.04 6.05 8.28
N LEU A 24 6.49 6.58 7.14
CA LEU A 24 7.05 7.91 7.05
C LEU A 24 6.27 8.70 6.00
N HIS A 25 5.81 9.88 6.40
CA HIS A 25 5.14 10.81 5.50
C HIS A 25 5.83 12.16 5.62
N TRP A 26 6.12 12.79 4.50
CA TRP A 26 6.67 14.14 4.48
C TRP A 26 6.01 14.96 3.38
N ALA A 27 5.93 16.28 3.62
CA ALA A 27 5.49 17.24 2.63
C ALA A 27 6.55 17.39 1.54
N ALA A 28 6.11 17.44 0.30
CA ALA A 28 6.92 17.63 -0.90
C ALA A 28 6.28 18.69 -1.80
N ASP A 29 7.10 19.31 -2.66
CA ASP A 29 6.62 20.22 -3.68
C ASP A 29 5.83 19.42 -4.73
N PRO A 30 4.57 19.79 -5.06
CA PRO A 30 3.80 19.15 -6.13
C PRO A 30 4.54 19.13 -7.47
N ALA A 31 5.38 20.14 -7.75
CA ALA A 31 6.16 20.20 -8.98
C ALA A 31 7.21 19.08 -9.09
N ASP A 32 7.72 18.58 -7.96
CA ASP A 32 8.67 17.46 -7.93
C ASP A 32 7.97 16.11 -8.14
N VAL A 33 6.69 16.01 -7.75
CA VAL A 33 5.90 14.78 -7.82
C VAL A 33 5.18 14.60 -9.15
N ALA A 34 4.69 15.69 -9.76
CA ALA A 34 3.91 15.64 -11.00
C ALA A 34 4.56 14.83 -12.14
N PRO A 35 5.89 14.92 -12.39
CA PRO A 35 6.53 14.14 -13.46
C PRO A 35 6.58 12.63 -13.22
N LEU A 36 6.33 12.17 -11.99
CA LEU A 36 6.37 10.76 -11.59
C LEU A 36 5.00 10.08 -11.72
N LEU A 37 3.94 10.86 -11.99
CA LEU A 37 2.59 10.37 -12.08
C LEU A 37 2.21 9.95 -13.52
N PRO A 38 1.29 9.00 -13.69
CA PRO A 38 0.74 8.66 -15.00
C PRO A 38 0.04 9.86 -15.67
N GLU A 39 -0.02 9.83 -17.01
CA GLU A 39 -0.78 10.84 -17.77
C GLU A 39 -2.26 10.88 -17.34
N GLY A 40 -2.82 12.09 -17.27
CA GLY A 40 -4.21 12.31 -16.82
C GLY A 40 -4.39 12.34 -15.31
N THR A 41 -3.31 12.32 -14.52
CA THR A 41 -3.36 12.48 -13.06
C THR A 41 -2.49 13.65 -12.60
N THR A 42 -2.89 14.30 -11.51
CA THR A 42 -2.13 15.39 -10.88
C THR A 42 -1.89 15.08 -9.42
N PRO A 43 -0.82 15.60 -8.78
CA PRO A 43 -0.59 15.39 -7.35
C PRO A 43 -1.78 15.83 -6.52
N ASP A 44 -2.13 15.05 -5.50
CA ASP A 44 -3.12 15.47 -4.50
C ASP A 44 -2.47 16.52 -3.59
N VAL A 45 -3.04 17.73 -3.56
CA VAL A 45 -2.47 18.90 -2.88
C VAL A 45 -3.35 19.31 -1.72
N HIS A 46 -2.76 19.33 -0.54
CA HIS A 46 -3.37 19.84 0.68
C HIS A 46 -2.56 21.04 1.18
N GLU A 47 -3.20 22.19 1.32
CA GLU A 47 -2.56 23.44 1.77
C GLU A 47 -1.31 23.84 0.96
N GLY A 48 -1.30 23.54 -0.34
CA GLY A 48 -0.21 23.90 -1.25
C GLY A 48 0.97 22.92 -1.27
N VAL A 49 0.93 21.84 -0.49
CA VAL A 49 1.92 20.76 -0.52
C VAL A 49 1.28 19.44 -0.91
N THR A 50 2.06 18.52 -1.46
CA THR A 50 1.66 17.11 -1.60
C THR A 50 2.44 16.25 -0.62
N TYR A 51 1.99 15.03 -0.35
CA TYR A 51 2.63 14.14 0.60
C TYR A 51 3.21 12.92 -0.10
N VAL A 52 4.44 12.58 0.26
CA VAL A 52 5.07 11.31 -0.15
C VAL A 52 5.04 10.36 1.04
N GLY A 53 4.54 9.16 0.82
CA GLY A 53 4.51 8.09 1.82
C GLY A 53 5.58 7.06 1.54
N LEU A 54 6.40 6.74 2.54
CA LEU A 54 7.30 5.59 2.52
C LEU A 54 6.83 4.59 3.57
N VAL A 55 6.54 3.37 3.12
CA VAL A 55 6.07 2.27 3.97
C VAL A 55 7.08 1.15 3.87
N ALA A 56 7.88 1.00 4.92
CA ALA A 56 8.82 -0.11 5.05
C ALA A 56 8.20 -1.18 5.96
N PHE A 57 8.20 -2.43 5.53
CA PHE A 57 7.70 -3.52 6.33
C PHE A 57 8.36 -4.83 5.93
N ARG A 58 8.38 -5.78 6.85
CA ARG A 58 8.84 -7.13 6.57
C ARG A 58 7.63 -8.01 6.28
N MET A 59 7.54 -8.46 5.04
CA MET A 59 6.61 -9.52 4.67
C MET A 59 7.08 -10.81 5.35
N HIS A 60 6.19 -11.52 6.04
CA HIS A 60 6.48 -12.78 6.72
C HIS A 60 5.46 -13.86 6.37
N ARG A 61 5.97 -15.01 5.94
CA ARG A 61 5.23 -16.25 5.66
C ARG A 61 4.25 -16.17 4.48
N VAL A 62 4.69 -15.59 3.35
CA VAL A 62 3.94 -15.65 2.08
C VAL A 62 3.84 -17.11 1.64
N GLY A 63 2.62 -17.65 1.66
CA GLY A 63 2.35 -19.03 1.28
C GLY A 63 1.01 -19.19 0.59
N TRP A 64 1.00 -19.92 -0.52
CA TRP A 64 -0.20 -20.39 -1.20
C TRP A 64 -0.73 -21.64 -0.47
N PHE A 65 -2.02 -21.69 -0.13
CA PHE A 65 -2.71 -22.90 0.35
C PHE A 65 -2.11 -23.59 1.61
N ARG A 66 -1.85 -22.85 2.70
CA ARG A 66 -1.38 -23.40 3.99
C ARG A 66 -0.07 -24.23 3.95
N LEU A 67 0.62 -24.30 2.81
CA LEU A 67 1.94 -24.92 2.73
C LEU A 67 2.96 -24.06 3.51
N PRO A 68 3.95 -24.67 4.18
CA PRO A 68 5.05 -23.93 4.78
C PRO A 68 5.72 -23.09 3.69
N GLY A 69 5.95 -21.81 3.97
CA GLY A 69 6.55 -20.88 3.02
C GLY A 69 7.86 -21.46 2.46
N VAL A 70 8.02 -21.40 1.14
CA VAL A 70 9.21 -21.92 0.46
C VAL A 70 10.43 -21.19 1.02
N PRO A 71 11.51 -21.91 1.42
CA PRO A 71 12.75 -21.27 1.85
C PRO A 71 13.21 -20.28 0.78
N TYR A 72 13.63 -19.08 1.19
CA TYR A 72 14.06 -17.96 0.33
C TYR A 72 12.97 -17.19 -0.44
N LEU A 73 11.69 -17.56 -0.33
CA LEU A 73 10.55 -16.83 -0.94
C LEU A 73 9.45 -16.46 0.06
N GLY A 74 9.62 -16.77 1.35
CA GLY A 74 8.59 -16.62 2.37
C GLY A 74 8.63 -15.32 3.19
N SER A 75 9.78 -14.66 3.30
CA SER A 75 9.93 -13.43 4.09
C SER A 75 10.97 -12.50 3.48
N PHE A 76 10.60 -11.25 3.21
CA PHE A 76 11.49 -10.24 2.64
C PHE A 76 11.13 -8.84 3.16
N PRO A 77 12.11 -7.93 3.29
CA PRO A 77 11.82 -6.53 3.51
C PRO A 77 11.24 -5.93 2.23
N GLU A 78 10.07 -5.31 2.34
CA GLU A 78 9.42 -4.57 1.27
C GLU A 78 9.38 -3.09 1.64
N THR A 79 9.59 -2.21 0.67
CA THR A 79 9.49 -0.77 0.85
C THR A 79 8.66 -0.19 -0.28
N ASN A 80 7.52 0.38 0.07
CA ASN A 80 6.60 1.00 -0.87
C ASN A 80 6.71 2.51 -0.78
N VAL A 81 6.96 3.15 -1.92
CA VAL A 81 6.81 4.59 -2.09
C VAL A 81 5.41 4.85 -2.64
N ARG A 82 4.68 5.77 -2.02
CA ARG A 82 3.31 6.15 -2.38
C ARG A 82 3.27 7.63 -2.70
N LEU A 83 2.71 7.94 -3.86
CA LEU A 83 2.36 9.27 -4.30
C LEU A 83 0.84 9.32 -4.37
N TYR A 84 0.26 10.38 -3.83
CA TYR A 84 -1.19 10.60 -3.90
C TYR A 84 -1.49 11.46 -5.11
N SER A 85 -2.48 11.05 -5.89
CA SER A 85 -2.87 11.72 -7.12
C SER A 85 -4.38 11.79 -7.20
N VAL A 86 -4.88 12.82 -7.86
CA VAL A 86 -6.29 12.97 -8.23
C VAL A 86 -6.42 12.92 -9.75
N ASP A 87 -7.52 12.35 -10.23
CA ASP A 87 -7.93 12.40 -11.64
C ASP A 87 -8.68 13.70 -12.00
N GLU A 88 -9.09 13.85 -13.26
CA GLU A 88 -9.87 15.01 -13.74
C GLU A 88 -11.22 15.21 -13.01
N HIS A 89 -11.69 14.19 -12.28
CA HIS A 89 -12.93 14.22 -11.49
C HIS A 89 -12.65 14.43 -10.00
N GLY A 90 -11.39 14.65 -9.60
CA GLY A 90 -10.97 14.83 -8.21
C GLY A 90 -11.01 13.55 -7.38
N ARG A 91 -10.85 12.38 -8.00
CA ARG A 91 -10.88 11.06 -7.33
C ARG A 91 -9.53 10.37 -7.26
#